data_AF-A0A673WMR0-F1
#
_entry.id   AF-A0A673WMR0-F1
#
_cell.length_a   1.000
_cell.length_b   1.000
_cell.length_c   1.000
_cell.angle_alpha   90.00
_cell.angle_beta   90.00
_cell.angle_gamma   90.00
#
_symmetry.space_group_name_H-M   'P 1'
#
loop_
_entity.id
_entity.type
_entity.pdbx_description
1 polymer ?
#
loop_
_entity_poly.entity_id
_entity_poly.type
_entity_poly.pdbx_seq_one_letter_code
_entity_poly.pdbx_strand_id
1 'polypeptide(L)'
;MAKYRTDCIEKPIRMCFRIIGHFIGTHPWWFFIVPVIISTALGSGFYFLENRTSNDIEKEFTPLEGPAKMERTFIQEYFPQNQSMFSSLRLNTDGTYACFIATTKTNILTILLTHHKFLVLMSQIT
;
A
#
# COMPACT_ATOMS: atom_id res chain seq x y z
N MET A 1 13.27 54.59 11.20
CA MET A 1 12.99 53.30 10.52
C MET A 1 13.28 53.49 9.04
N ALA A 2 14.31 52.83 8.51
CA ALA A 2 14.70 52.98 7.11
C ALA A 2 13.67 52.31 6.20
N LYS A 3 13.03 53.09 5.31
CA LYS A 3 12.09 52.59 4.31
C LYS A 3 12.89 51.96 3.16
N TYR A 4 12.97 50.64 3.14
CA TYR A 4 13.63 49.89 2.06
C TYR A 4 12.81 50.05 0.76
N ARG A 5 13.44 50.47 -0.35
CA ARG A 5 12.74 50.67 -1.63
C ARG A 5 12.69 49.36 -2.40
N THR A 6 11.64 48.57 -2.15
CA THR A 6 11.29 47.37 -2.94
C THR A 6 10.66 47.68 -4.31
N ASP A 7 10.53 48.96 -4.65
CA ASP A 7 9.92 49.48 -5.89
C ASP A 7 10.48 48.80 -7.16
N CYS A 8 11.76 48.40 -7.17
CA CYS A 8 12.42 47.79 -8.31
C CYS A 8 11.93 46.35 -8.59
N ILE A 9 11.43 45.65 -7.58
CA ILE A 9 10.95 44.25 -7.68
C ILE A 9 9.42 44.21 -7.72
N GLU A 10 8.77 45.06 -6.95
CA GLU A 10 7.31 45.11 -6.85
C GLU A 10 6.66 45.51 -8.19
N LYS A 11 7.20 46.53 -8.86
CA LYS A 11 6.66 47.04 -10.14
C LYS A 11 6.67 46.00 -11.26
N PRO A 12 7.77 45.29 -11.56
CA PRO A 12 7.75 44.27 -12.61
C PRO A 12 6.85 43.09 -12.27
N ILE A 13 6.82 42.65 -11.01
CA ILE A 13 5.94 41.55 -10.57
C ILE A 13 4.48 41.92 -10.73
N ARG A 14 4.08 43.11 -10.28
CA ARG A 14 2.71 43.63 -10.46
C ARG A 14 2.32 43.69 -11.94
N MET A 15 3.24 44.15 -12.78
CA MET A 15 3.00 44.23 -14.23
C MET A 15 2.84 42.84 -14.85
N CYS A 16 3.67 41.88 -14.44
CA CYS A 16 3.59 40.48 -14.88
C CYS A 16 2.23 39.86 -14.54
N PHE A 17 1.80 39.93 -13.27
CA PHE A 17 0.49 39.43 -12.85
C PHE A 17 -0.67 40.14 -13.54
N ARG A 18 -0.54 41.44 -13.84
CA ARG A 18 -1.56 42.18 -14.58
C ARG A 18 -1.71 41.65 -16.01
N ILE A 19 -0.61 41.40 -16.71
CA ILE A 19 -0.62 40.87 -18.08
C ILE A 19 -1.19 39.45 -18.08
N ILE A 20 -0.70 38.60 -17.17
CA ILE A 20 -1.15 37.20 -17.04
C ILE A 20 -2.64 37.17 -16.69
N GLY A 21 -3.07 37.96 -15.69
CA GLY A 21 -4.47 38.04 -15.28
C GLY A 21 -5.38 38.56 -16.38
N HIS A 22 -4.94 39.54 -17.17
CA HIS A 22 -5.69 40.02 -18.33
C HIS A 22 -5.82 38.94 -19.41
N PHE A 23 -4.75 38.19 -19.68
CA PHE A 23 -4.76 37.08 -20.62
C PHE A 23 -5.71 35.95 -20.18
N ILE A 24 -5.69 35.58 -18.90
CA ILE A 24 -6.60 34.58 -18.33
C ILE A 24 -8.05 35.08 -18.36
N GLY A 25 -8.28 36.34 -17.99
CA GLY A 25 -9.61 36.94 -17.96
C GLY A 25 -10.25 37.13 -19.34
N THR A 26 -9.44 37.25 -20.39
CA THR A 26 -9.93 37.29 -21.79
C THR A 26 -10.28 35.90 -22.34
N HIS A 27 -9.67 34.83 -21.81
CA HIS A 27 -9.87 33.45 -22.27
C HIS A 27 -10.22 32.49 -21.11
N PRO A 28 -11.27 32.76 -20.31
CA PRO A 28 -11.52 32.06 -19.05
C PRO A 28 -11.83 30.57 -19.26
N TRP A 29 -12.53 30.21 -20.34
CA TRP A 29 -12.92 28.83 -20.62
C TRP A 29 -11.74 27.91 -20.88
N TRP A 30 -10.72 28.37 -21.63
CA TRP A 30 -9.52 27.56 -21.89
C TRP A 30 -8.74 27.27 -20.60
N PHE A 31 -8.60 28.27 -19.72
CA PHE A 31 -7.93 28.11 -18.43
C PHE A 31 -8.73 27.29 -17.41
N PHE A 32 -10.02 27.09 -17.61
CA PHE A 32 -10.83 26.17 -16.79
C PHE A 32 -10.78 24.74 -17.33
N ILE A 33 -11.00 24.57 -18.64
CA ILE A 33 -11.12 23.25 -19.27
C ILE A 33 -9.78 22.52 -19.33
N VAL A 34 -8.68 23.22 -19.65
CA VAL A 34 -7.36 22.58 -19.80
C VAL A 34 -6.89 21.93 -18.49
N PRO A 35 -6.88 22.62 -17.32
CA PRO A 35 -6.52 21.98 -16.06
C PRO A 35 -7.43 20.82 -15.69
N VAL A 36 -8.74 20.94 -15.93
CA VAL A 36 -9.70 19.85 -15.65
C VAL A 36 -9.37 18.62 -16.48
N ILE A 37 -9.16 18.77 -17.79
CA ILE A 37 -8.80 17.65 -18.67
C ILE A 37 -7.47 17.02 -18.23
N ILE A 38 -6.44 17.82 -17.93
CA ILE A 38 -5.14 17.31 -17.49
C ILE A 38 -5.29 16.57 -16.16
N SER A 39 -6.01 17.13 -15.19
CA SER A 39 -6.25 16.50 -13.89
C SER A 39 -7.04 15.20 -14.03
N THR A 40 -8.06 15.14 -14.90
CA THR A 40 -8.82 13.91 -15.14
C THR A 40 -7.96 12.87 -15.88
N ALA A 41 -7.15 13.27 -16.85
CA ALA A 41 -6.26 12.37 -17.57
C ALA A 41 -5.23 11.75 -16.61
N LEU A 42 -4.55 12.57 -15.80
CA LEU A 42 -3.64 12.07 -14.77
C LEU A 42 -4.37 11.26 -13.68
N GLY A 43 -5.56 11.73 -13.29
CA GLY A 43 -6.45 11.09 -12.32
C GLY A 43 -6.92 9.69 -12.76
N SER A 44 -7.16 9.50 -14.05
CA SER A 44 -7.58 8.20 -14.60
C SER A 44 -6.54 7.10 -14.38
N GLY A 45 -5.25 7.46 -14.24
CA GLY A 45 -4.19 6.53 -13.89
C GLY A 45 -4.40 5.86 -12.52
N PHE A 46 -5.13 6.50 -11.61
CA PHE A 46 -5.46 5.91 -10.31
C PHE A 46 -6.39 4.69 -10.42
N TYR A 47 -7.09 4.49 -11.53
CA TYR A 47 -7.86 3.28 -11.76
C TYR A 47 -7.01 2.01 -11.71
N PHE A 48 -5.73 2.10 -12.10
CA PHE A 48 -4.82 0.95 -12.08
C PHE A 48 -4.25 0.65 -10.69
N LEU A 49 -4.54 1.46 -9.67
CA LEU A 49 -3.95 1.26 -8.34
C LEU A 49 -4.41 -0.05 -7.72
N GLU A 50 -5.69 -0.43 -7.84
CA GLU A 50 -6.20 -1.67 -7.25
C GLU A 50 -5.46 -2.91 -7.79
N ASN A 51 -5.15 -2.92 -9.09
CA ASN A 51 -4.34 -3.98 -9.72
C ASN A 51 -2.84 -3.93 -9.35
N ARG A 52 -2.37 -2.80 -8.80
CA ARG A 52 -0.96 -2.54 -8.48
C ARG A 52 -0.70 -2.53 -6.97
N THR A 53 -1.73 -2.56 -6.13
CA THR A 53 -1.61 -2.72 -4.69
C THR A 53 -1.10 -4.13 -4.42
N SER A 54 0.20 -4.25 -4.14
CA SER A 54 0.77 -5.51 -3.69
C SER A 54 0.35 -5.76 -2.25
N ASN A 55 -0.55 -6.73 -2.03
CA ASN A 55 -0.86 -7.26 -0.69
C ASN A 55 0.21 -8.24 -0.17
N ASP A 56 1.41 -8.18 -0.74
CA ASP A 56 2.54 -9.02 -0.38
C ASP A 56 3.41 -8.30 0.65
N ILE A 57 3.19 -8.65 1.92
CA ILE A 57 3.92 -8.13 3.07
C ILE A 57 5.42 -8.43 2.92
N GLU A 58 5.77 -9.61 2.41
CA GLU A 58 7.18 -9.98 2.21
C GLU A 58 7.84 -9.01 1.22
N LYS A 59 7.16 -8.69 0.11
CA LYS A 59 7.68 -7.75 -0.90
C LYS A 59 7.83 -6.32 -0.38
N GLU A 60 6.93 -5.85 0.47
CA GLU A 60 6.96 -4.48 1.00
C GLU A 60 8.02 -4.28 2.09
N PHE A 61 8.22 -5.29 2.94
CA PHE A 61 9.08 -5.16 4.12
C PHE A 61 10.47 -5.81 3.99
N THR A 62 10.72 -6.54 2.90
CA THR A 62 12.03 -7.17 2.67
C THR A 62 12.62 -6.77 1.32
N PRO A 63 13.95 -6.60 1.22
CA PRO A 63 14.61 -6.18 -0.01
C PRO A 63 14.26 -7.11 -1.18
N LEU A 64 14.09 -6.55 -2.38
CA LEU A 64 13.68 -7.31 -3.57
C LEU A 64 14.68 -8.42 -3.92
N GLU A 65 15.98 -8.14 -3.78
CA GLU A 65 17.09 -9.04 -4.14
C GLU A 65 17.88 -9.47 -2.89
N GLY A 66 17.17 -9.82 -1.81
CA GLY A 66 17.81 -10.40 -0.64
C GLY A 66 18.41 -11.78 -0.94
N PRO A 67 19.56 -12.15 -0.37
CA PRO A 67 20.14 -13.49 -0.52
C PRO A 67 19.14 -14.62 -0.25
N ALA A 68 18.30 -14.47 0.79
CA ALA A 68 17.23 -15.42 1.11
C ALA A 68 16.18 -15.57 -0.02
N LYS A 69 15.85 -14.49 -0.74
CA LYS A 69 14.92 -14.55 -1.89
C LYS A 69 15.57 -15.19 -3.11
N MET A 70 16.86 -14.97 -3.33
CA MET A 70 17.62 -15.64 -4.40
C MET A 70 17.70 -17.14 -4.15
N GLU A 71 18.05 -17.55 -2.93
CA GLU A 71 18.08 -18.97 -2.53
C GLU A 71 16.69 -19.62 -2.67
N ARG A 72 15.63 -18.92 -2.23
CA ARG A 72 14.25 -19.38 -2.40
C ARG A 72 13.86 -19.57 -3.86
N THR A 73 14.22 -18.62 -4.73
CA THR A 73 14.00 -18.73 -6.19
C THR A 73 14.72 -19.95 -6.76
N PHE A 74 15.98 -20.15 -6.39
CA PHE A 74 16.76 -21.33 -6.77
C PHE A 74 16.06 -22.63 -6.32
N ILE A 75 15.65 -22.72 -5.05
CA ILE A 75 14.97 -23.93 -4.55
C ILE A 75 13.65 -24.17 -5.29
N GLN A 76 12.87 -23.11 -5.58
CA GLN A 76 11.61 -23.23 -6.32
C GLN A 76 11.81 -23.72 -7.76
N GLU A 77 12.90 -23.31 -8.42
CA GLU A 77 13.24 -23.72 -9.79
C GLU A 77 13.71 -25.18 -9.85
N TYR A 78 14.59 -25.58 -8.94
CA TYR A 78 15.19 -26.93 -8.97
C TYR A 78 14.38 -28.00 -8.21
N PHE A 79 13.54 -27.60 -7.26
CA PHE A 79 12.73 -28.50 -6.42
C PHE A 79 11.28 -28.02 -6.35
N PRO A 80 10.52 -28.08 -7.46
CA PRO A 80 9.13 -27.61 -7.51
C PRO A 80 8.26 -28.40 -6.52
N GLN A 81 7.52 -27.68 -5.67
CA GLN A 81 6.66 -28.29 -4.67
C GLN A 81 5.35 -28.78 -5.30
N ASN A 82 5.03 -30.06 -5.11
CA ASN A 82 3.72 -30.58 -5.49
C ASN A 82 2.68 -30.19 -4.43
N GLN A 83 1.77 -29.28 -4.77
CA GLN A 83 0.73 -28.78 -3.87
C GLN A 83 -0.25 -29.86 -3.40
N SER A 84 -0.39 -30.97 -4.14
CA SER A 84 -1.23 -32.10 -3.75
C SER A 84 -0.64 -32.96 -2.63
N MET A 85 0.68 -32.87 -2.37
CA MET A 85 1.37 -33.52 -1.24
C MET A 85 1.86 -32.48 -0.23
N PHE A 86 0.92 -31.67 0.28
CA PHE A 86 1.22 -30.63 1.25
C PHE A 86 1.97 -31.17 2.48
N SER A 87 3.07 -30.50 2.85
CA SER A 87 3.85 -30.78 4.06
C SER A 87 4.39 -29.47 4.63
N SER A 88 4.09 -29.20 5.91
CA SER A 88 4.51 -27.98 6.61
C SER A 88 6.03 -27.85 6.72
N LEU A 89 6.76 -28.98 6.82
CA LEU A 89 8.23 -29.00 6.90
C LEU A 89 8.93 -28.68 5.57
N ARG A 90 8.19 -28.67 4.46
CA ARG A 90 8.73 -28.46 3.10
C ARG A 90 8.26 -27.15 2.47
N LEU A 91 7.75 -26.23 3.30
CA LEU A 91 7.29 -24.92 2.82
C LEU A 91 8.50 -24.02 2.53
N ASN A 92 8.61 -23.58 1.28
CA ASN A 92 9.64 -22.63 0.84
C ASN A 92 9.16 -21.17 0.96
N THR A 93 7.94 -20.95 1.44
CA THR A 93 7.27 -19.65 1.58
C THR A 93 6.69 -19.51 2.97
N ASP A 94 6.38 -18.29 3.43
CA ASP A 94 5.71 -18.06 4.72
C ASP A 94 4.40 -18.87 4.89
N GLY A 95 3.75 -19.23 3.78
CA GLY A 95 2.54 -20.04 3.79
C GLY A 95 1.32 -19.28 4.32
N THR A 96 0.16 -19.91 4.21
CA THR A 96 -1.05 -19.40 4.86
C THR A 96 -1.29 -20.21 6.13
N TYR A 97 -1.09 -19.59 7.29
CA TYR A 97 -1.36 -20.19 8.57
C TYR A 97 -2.49 -19.43 9.29
N ALA A 98 -3.39 -20.19 9.91
CA ALA A 98 -4.39 -19.63 10.82
C ALA A 98 -3.88 -19.83 12.26
N CYS A 99 -3.75 -18.74 13.01
CA CYS A 99 -3.41 -18.78 14.43
C CYS A 99 -4.65 -18.41 15.24
N PHE A 100 -5.10 -19.30 16.12
CA PHE A 100 -6.17 -19.02 17.06
C PHE A 100 -5.59 -18.87 18.47
N ILE A 101 -5.79 -17.70 19.07
CA ILE A 101 -5.32 -17.41 20.43
C ILE A 101 -6.53 -17.33 21.35
N ALA A 102 -6.70 -18.35 22.19
CA ALA A 102 -7.69 -18.35 23.26
C ALA A 102 -7.12 -17.66 24.50
N THR A 103 -7.79 -16.61 24.99
CA THR A 103 -7.42 -15.97 26.26
C THR A 103 -8.56 -16.06 27.26
N THR A 104 -8.23 -16.15 28.54
CA THR A 104 -9.20 -16.15 29.63
C THR A 104 -8.74 -15.21 30.74
N LYS A 105 -9.70 -14.54 31.39
CA LYS A 105 -9.44 -13.68 32.55
C LYS A 105 -9.20 -14.48 33.84
N THR A 106 -9.56 -15.76 33.85
CA THR A 106 -9.37 -16.71 34.98
C THR A 106 -8.39 -17.83 34.61
N ASN A 107 -7.93 -18.61 35.60
CA ASN A 107 -6.92 -19.64 35.39
C ASN A 107 -7.30 -20.63 34.26
N ILE A 108 -6.41 -20.73 33.27
CA ILE A 108 -6.50 -21.61 32.10
C ILE A 108 -6.67 -23.09 32.45
N LEU A 109 -6.10 -23.57 33.57
CA LEU A 109 -6.25 -24.98 33.98
C LEU A 109 -7.70 -25.33 34.37
N THR A 110 -8.46 -24.38 34.91
CA THR A 110 -9.85 -24.62 35.33
C THR A 110 -10.80 -24.74 34.13
N ILE A 111 -10.49 -24.03 33.05
CA ILE A 111 -11.30 -24.01 31.82
C ILE A 111 -10.99 -25.20 30.92
N LEU A 112 -9.73 -25.66 30.88
CA LEU A 112 -9.33 -26.83 30.10
C LEU A 112 -10.04 -28.12 30.56
N LEU A 113 -10.39 -28.20 31.85
CA LEU A 113 -11.20 -29.26 32.45
C LEU A 113 -12.64 -29.30 31.90
N THR A 114 -13.14 -28.20 31.31
CA THR A 114 -14.46 -28.13 30.65
C THR A 114 -14.32 -28.52 29.17
N HIS A 115 -13.84 -29.74 28.94
CA HIS A 115 -13.35 -30.30 27.66
C HIS A 115 -14.28 -30.17 26.43
N HIS A 116 -15.57 -29.87 26.60
CA HIS A 116 -16.54 -29.91 25.51
C HIS A 116 -16.52 -28.68 24.58
N LYS A 117 -16.11 -27.50 25.07
CA LYS A 117 -16.15 -26.27 24.25
C LYS A 117 -14.92 -26.07 23.38
N PHE A 118 -13.76 -26.57 23.81
CA PHE A 118 -12.49 -26.43 23.07
C PHE A 118 -12.45 -27.34 21.83
N LEU A 119 -12.93 -28.58 21.95
CA LEU A 119 -12.98 -29.53 20.82
C LEU A 119 -13.99 -29.10 19.74
N VAL A 120 -15.14 -28.53 20.14
CA VAL A 120 -16.13 -28.00 19.20
C VAL A 120 -15.60 -26.80 18.42
N LEU A 121 -14.74 -25.97 19.03
CA LEU A 121 -14.14 -24.84 18.33
C LEU A 121 -13.09 -25.29 17.31
N MET A 122 -12.30 -26.32 17.63
CA MET A 122 -11.32 -26.88 16.70
C MET A 122 -11.98 -27.63 15.53
N SER A 123 -13.14 -28.26 15.73
CA SER A 123 -13.85 -28.98 14.66
C SER A 123 -14.60 -28.08 13.67
N GLN A 124 -14.84 -26.80 14.00
CA GLN A 124 -15.51 -25.84 13.12
C GLN A 124 -14.51 -25.08 12.20
N ILE A 125 -13.21 -25.32 12.38
CA ILE A 125 -12.12 -24.69 11.64
C ILE A 125 -11.52 -25.66 10.59
N THR A 126 -11.83 -26.96 10.68
CA THR A 126 -11.49 -27.96 9.64
C THR A 126 -12.61 -28.04 8.62
#